data_AF-A0A2V5Z1J5-F1
#
_entry.id   AF-A0A2V5Z1J5-F1
#
_cell.length_a   1.000
_cell.length_b   1.000
_cell.length_c   1.000
_cell.angle_alpha   90.00
_cell.angle_beta   90.00
_cell.angle_gamma   90.00
#
_symmetry.space_group_name_H-M   'P 1'
#
loop_
_entity.id
_entity.type
_entity.pdbx_description
1 polymer ?
#
loop_
_entity_poly.entity_id
_entity_poly.type
_entity_poly.pdbx_seq_one_letter_code
_entity_poly.pdbx_strand_id
1 'polypeptide(L)'
;MAKFFLSKILGIAIAFGLSATASAQMMINGAGATFPYPIYSKWFDEYTKVDSSVRFNYQSIGSGGGQKQIMAQTVDFGASDGPMSDDNLSKAP
;
A
#
# COMPACT_ATOMS: atom_id res chain seq x y z
N MET A 1 53.91 -1.83 -10.60
CA MET A 1 53.41 -2.43 -9.34
C MET A 1 52.29 -1.62 -8.68
N ALA A 2 52.32 -0.27 -8.67
CA ALA A 2 51.28 0.58 -8.07
C ALA A 2 49.87 0.50 -8.71
N LYS A 3 49.76 0.29 -10.03
CA LYS A 3 48.46 0.18 -10.74
C LYS A 3 47.62 -1.01 -10.29
N PHE A 4 48.24 -2.10 -9.86
CA PHE A 4 47.55 -3.33 -9.44
C PHE A 4 46.93 -3.21 -8.04
N PHE A 5 47.50 -2.37 -7.18
CA PHE A 5 46.96 -2.07 -5.84
C PHE A 5 45.79 -1.08 -5.91
N LEU A 6 45.82 -0.10 -6.83
CA LEU A 6 44.70 0.82 -7.07
C LEU A 6 43.42 0.10 -7.54
N SER A 7 43.55 -0.89 -8.43
CA SER A 7 42.40 -1.67 -8.93
C SER A 7 41.73 -2.54 -7.86
N LYS A 8 42.49 -3.01 -6.85
CA LYS A 8 41.94 -3.81 -5.74
C LYS A 8 41.20 -2.95 -4.70
N ILE A 9 41.66 -1.72 -4.47
CA ILE A 9 40.98 -0.76 -3.58
C ILE A 9 39.66 -0.28 -4.18
N LEU A 10 39.61 -0.11 -5.51
CA LEU A 10 38.38 0.27 -6.22
C LEU A 10 37.30 -0.84 -6.17
N GLY A 11 37.70 -2.11 -6.24
CA GLY A 11 36.77 -3.24 -6.15
C GLY A 11 36.12 -3.44 -4.78
N ILE A 12 36.83 -3.08 -3.69
CA ILE A 12 36.31 -3.18 -2.31
C ILE A 12 35.33 -2.04 -2.00
N ALA A 13 35.53 -0.85 -2.58
CA ALA A 13 34.62 0.29 -2.41
C ALA A 13 33.22 0.04 -3.03
N ILE A 14 33.14 -0.74 -4.11
CA ILE A 14 31.86 -1.09 -4.76
C ILE A 14 31.07 -2.09 -3.92
N ALA A 15 31.74 -2.99 -3.17
CA ALA A 15 31.08 -3.99 -2.34
C ALA A 15 30.44 -3.41 -1.05
N PHE A 16 30.95 -2.27 -0.55
CA PHE A 16 30.38 -1.57 0.62
C PHE A 16 29.39 -0.45 0.25
N GLY A 17 29.33 -0.01 -1.01
CA GLY A 17 28.47 1.07 -1.46
C GLY A 17 27.03 0.68 -1.83
N LEU A 18 26.73 -0.62 -1.89
CA LEU A 18 25.43 -1.14 -2.35
C LEU A 18 24.55 -1.74 -1.24
N SER A 19 24.61 -1.19 -0.03
CA SER A 19 23.50 -1.36 0.92
C SER A 19 22.33 -0.48 0.46
N ALA A 20 21.71 -0.83 -0.67
CA ALA A 20 20.42 -0.29 -1.05
C ALA A 20 19.42 -0.76 0.01
N THR A 21 18.90 0.15 0.81
CA THR A 21 17.74 -0.13 1.67
C THR A 21 16.59 -0.52 0.76
N ALA A 22 16.30 -1.81 0.66
CA ALA A 22 15.09 -2.30 0.02
C ALA A 22 13.91 -1.73 0.81
N SER A 23 13.26 -0.69 0.27
CA SER A 23 12.01 -0.18 0.82
C SER A 23 10.88 -1.05 0.28
N ALA A 24 10.21 -1.79 1.16
CA ALA A 24 9.03 -2.54 0.78
C ALA A 24 7.88 -1.56 0.55
N GLN A 25 7.34 -1.54 -0.66
CA GLN A 25 6.14 -0.75 -0.96
C GLN A 25 4.96 -1.34 -0.20
N MET A 26 4.34 -0.55 0.67
CA MET A 26 3.13 -0.91 1.38
C MET A 26 1.94 -0.83 0.42
N MET A 27 1.26 -1.95 0.22
CA MET A 27 0.03 -2.04 -0.57
C MET A 27 -1.16 -2.10 0.39
N ILE A 28 -2.07 -1.14 0.29
CA ILE A 28 -3.32 -1.10 1.05
C ILE A 28 -4.47 -1.45 0.10
N ASN A 29 -5.14 -2.57 0.36
CA ASN A 29 -6.27 -3.08 -0.42
C ASN A 29 -7.58 -2.62 0.22
N GLY A 30 -8.45 -2.03 -0.59
CA GLY A 30 -9.78 -1.62 -0.18
C GLY A 30 -10.84 -2.07 -1.16
N ALA A 31 -12.07 -2.15 -0.67
CA ALA A 31 -13.23 -2.37 -1.52
C ALA A 31 -14.47 -1.69 -0.93
N GLY A 32 -15.43 -1.30 -1.76
CA GLY A 32 -16.72 -0.85 -1.25
C GLY A 32 -17.43 0.19 -2.08
N ALA A 33 -18.04 1.14 -1.38
CA ALA A 33 -18.89 2.21 -1.89
C ALA A 33 -18.39 2.79 -3.22
N THR A 34 -19.29 2.84 -4.20
CA THR A 34 -18.98 3.40 -5.53
C THR A 34 -19.14 4.92 -5.56
N PHE A 35 -20.02 5.46 -4.71
CA PHE A 35 -20.30 6.88 -4.62
C PHE A 35 -19.06 7.73 -4.27
N PRO A 36 -18.24 7.41 -3.24
CA PRO A 36 -17.04 8.18 -2.91
C PRO A 36 -15.81 7.81 -3.76
N TYR A 37 -15.91 6.83 -4.67
CA TYR A 37 -14.77 6.38 -5.45
C TYR A 37 -14.01 7.51 -6.17
N PRO A 38 -14.68 8.50 -6.82
CA PRO A 38 -13.97 9.60 -7.48
C PRO A 38 -13.10 10.45 -6.56
N ILE A 39 -13.47 10.62 -5.28
CA ILE A 39 -12.65 11.37 -4.32
C ILE A 39 -11.54 10.50 -3.73
N TYR A 40 -11.82 9.22 -3.49
CA TYR A 40 -10.80 8.26 -3.03
C TYR A 40 -9.66 8.11 -4.04
N SER A 41 -9.97 7.94 -5.33
CA SER A 41 -8.95 7.83 -6.36
C SER A 41 -8.04 9.06 -6.38
N LYS A 42 -8.62 10.26 -6.27
CA LYS A 42 -7.85 11.51 -6.17
C LYS A 42 -6.98 11.55 -4.92
N TRP A 43 -7.50 11.14 -3.77
CA TRP A 43 -6.72 11.10 -2.53
C TRP A 43 -5.57 10.09 -2.59
N PHE A 44 -5.77 8.92 -3.20
CA PHE A 44 -4.70 7.92 -3.37
C PHE A 44 -3.56 8.44 -4.26
N ASP A 45 -3.90 9.13 -5.34
CA ASP A 45 -2.93 9.77 -6.23
C ASP A 45 -2.14 10.88 -5.53
N GLU A 46 -2.80 11.72 -4.72
CA GLU A 46 -2.12 12.76 -3.95
C GLU A 46 -1.29 12.17 -2.80
N TYR A 47 -1.78 11.14 -2.13
CA TYR A 47 -1.07 10.52 -1.01
C TYR A 47 0.23 9.85 -1.44
N THR A 48 0.27 9.28 -2.65
CA THR A 48 1.51 8.76 -3.25
C THR A 48 2.62 9.81 -3.37
N LYS A 49 2.26 11.11 -3.42
CA LYS A 49 3.23 12.22 -3.41
C LYS A 49 3.69 12.60 -2.01
N VAL A 50 2.88 12.32 -0.99
CA VAL A 50 3.20 12.53 0.43
C VAL A 50 4.09 11.39 0.92
N ASP A 51 3.72 10.16 0.60
CA ASP A 51 4.48 8.96 0.90
C ASP A 51 4.53 8.04 -0.32
N SER A 52 5.69 8.03 -0.99
CA SER A 52 5.90 7.23 -2.19
C SER A 52 6.04 5.74 -1.91
N SER A 53 6.16 5.32 -0.65
CA SER A 53 6.18 3.92 -0.24
C SER A 53 4.79 3.31 -0.09
N VAL A 54 3.72 4.12 -0.04
CA VAL A 54 2.34 3.64 0.10
C VAL A 54 1.63 3.65 -1.26
N ARG A 55 0.90 2.57 -1.54
CA ARG A 55 0.00 2.46 -2.69
C ARG A 55 -1.35 1.91 -2.26
N PHE A 56 -2.39 2.30 -2.99
CA PHE A 56 -3.75 1.84 -2.76
C PHE A 56 -4.23 1.02 -3.94
N ASN A 57 -4.91 -0.08 -3.65
CA ASN A 57 -5.68 -0.87 -4.59
C ASN A 57 -7.13 -0.86 -4.12
N TYR A 58 -8.02 -0.13 -4.81
CA TYR A 58 -9.42 0.00 -4.40
C TYR A 58 -10.38 -0.58 -5.44
N GLN A 59 -11.29 -1.45 -4.99
CA GLN A 59 -12.32 -2.07 -5.81
C GLN A 59 -13.68 -1.40 -5.57
N SER A 60 -14.15 -0.64 -6.57
CA SER A 60 -15.45 0.03 -6.55
C SER A 60 -16.58 -0.96 -6.85
N ILE A 61 -17.09 -1.64 -5.82
CA ILE A 61 -18.05 -2.77 -5.94
C ILE A 61 -19.37 -2.55 -5.18
N GLY A 62 -19.54 -1.39 -4.56
CA GLY A 62 -20.70 -1.03 -3.75
C GLY A 62 -20.51 -1.34 -2.26
N SER A 63 -21.25 -0.60 -1.42
CA SER A 63 -21.16 -0.62 0.05
C SER A 63 -21.29 -2.01 0.67
N GLY A 64 -22.27 -2.80 0.21
CA GLY A 64 -22.45 -4.18 0.68
C GLY A 64 -21.30 -5.11 0.31
N GLY A 65 -20.61 -4.87 -0.81
CA GLY A 65 -19.40 -5.60 -1.19
C GLY A 65 -18.23 -5.27 -0.26
N GLY A 66 -18.06 -4.00 0.09
CA GLY A 66 -17.04 -3.53 1.02
C GLY A 66 -17.20 -4.14 2.42
N GLN A 67 -18.43 -4.10 2.97
CA GLN A 67 -18.74 -4.73 4.26
C GLN A 67 -18.44 -6.24 4.24
N LYS A 68 -18.81 -6.96 3.17
CA LYS A 68 -18.52 -8.40 3.06
C LYS A 68 -17.02 -8.70 3.00
N GLN A 69 -16.25 -7.91 2.25
CA GLN A 69 -14.81 -8.13 2.07
C GLN A 69 -14.04 -7.85 3.36
N ILE A 70 -14.36 -6.78 4.11
CA ILE A 70 -13.67 -6.50 5.38
C ILE A 70 -14.00 -7.55 6.44
N MET A 71 -15.25 -8.02 6.51
CA MET A 71 -15.67 -9.13 7.38
C MET A 71 -14.97 -10.44 7.03
N ALA A 72 -14.67 -10.68 5.75
CA ALA A 72 -13.92 -11.83 5.28
C ALA A 72 -12.40 -11.65 5.41
N GLN A 73 -11.93 -10.49 5.88
CA GLN A 73 -10.52 -10.13 6.00
C GLN A 73 -9.73 -10.28 4.68
N THR A 74 -10.39 -10.06 3.54
CA THR A 74 -9.79 -10.13 2.20
C THR A 74 -9.27 -8.78 1.71
N VAL A 75 -9.57 -7.70 2.44
CA VAL A 75 -9.12 -6.33 2.22
C VAL A 75 -8.69 -5.71 3.54
N ASP A 76 -7.83 -4.69 3.48
CA ASP A 76 -7.35 -3.95 4.63
C ASP A 76 -8.41 -2.96 5.15
N PHE A 77 -9.30 -2.46 4.27
CA PHE A 77 -10.45 -1.63 4.66
C PHE A 77 -11.67 -1.83 3.77
N GLY A 78 -12.87 -1.65 4.36
CA GLY A 78 -14.13 -1.63 3.64
C GLY A 78 -14.76 -0.23 3.67
N ALA A 79 -15.19 0.27 2.51
CA ALA A 79 -15.91 1.54 2.42
C ALA A 79 -17.43 1.33 2.23
N SER A 80 -18.24 2.15 2.89
CA SER A 80 -19.70 2.02 2.85
C SER A 80 -20.39 3.37 3.01
N ASP A 81 -21.36 3.67 2.13
CA ASP A 81 -22.20 4.88 2.22
C ASP A 81 -23.22 4.82 3.38
N GLY A 82 -23.57 3.60 3.79
CA GLY A 82 -24.35 3.35 5.00
C GLY A 82 -23.47 2.77 6.10
N PRO A 83 -23.67 3.12 7.38
CA PRO A 83 -22.99 2.44 8.47
C PRO A 83 -23.31 0.94 8.44
N MET A 84 -22.40 0.12 8.97
CA MET A 84 -22.69 -1.29 9.24
C MET A 84 -23.84 -1.39 10.27
N SER A 85 -24.63 -2.47 10.22
CA SER A 85 -25.54 -2.78 11.32
C SER A 85 -24.74 -3.08 12.59
N ASP A 86 -25.35 -2.86 13.75
CA ASP A 86 -24.72 -3.15 15.05
C ASP A 86 -24.27 -4.63 15.15
N ASP A 87 -25.07 -5.56 14.63
CA ASP A 87 -24.73 -6.99 14.58
C ASP A 87 -23.47 -7.24 13.74
N ASN A 88 -23.38 -6.66 12.54
CA ASN A 88 -22.17 -6.81 11.71
C ASN A 88 -20.97 -6.12 12.35
N LEU A 89 -21.15 -4.92 12.93
CA LEU A 89 -20.07 -4.17 13.56
C LEU A 89 -19.51 -4.91 14.78
N SER A 90 -20.37 -5.56 15.57
CA SER A 90 -19.95 -6.38 16.72
C SER A 90 -19.11 -7.62 16.35
N LYS A 91 -19.18 -8.03 15.07
CA LYS A 91 -18.46 -9.19 14.51
C LYS A 91 -17.28 -8.77 13.64
N ALA A 92 -17.08 -7.47 13.43
CA ALA A 92 -15.99 -6.97 12.60
C ALA A 92 -14.63 -7.32 13.23
N PRO A 93 -13.60 -7.59 12.40
CA PRO A 93 -12.28 -7.99 12.86
C PRO A 93 -11.51 -6.87 13.58
#